data_AF-A0AAE4NWR1-F1
#
_entry.id   AF-A0AAE4NWR1-F1
#
_cell.length_a   1.000
_cell.length_b   1.000
_cell.length_c   1.000
_cell.angle_alpha   90.00
_cell.angle_beta   90.00
_cell.angle_gamma   90.00
#
_symmetry.space_group_name_H-M   'P 1'
#
loop_
_entity.id
_entity.type
_entity.pdbx_description
1 polymer ?
#
loop_
_entity_poly.entity_id
_entity_poly.type
_entity_poly.pdbx_seq_one_letter_code
_entity_poly.pdbx_strand_id
1 'polypeptide(L)'
;MSRVLKAISLILVALVVFVSLDVAYNDGELSRRYLPQVFNLSREAENAIREKISDKITGDPIEEALEKHLNNRSEIQTVGYLAAELKGSDILESAWNILRWEDEHISYDFSRREPLMRPIPQILTSERGICGDYTLLTLAILVQMNYTELYAMAITFNESDAGHLTAVINYNGKFLVVDQHPPVMDIGSYYWYWSVYRVEYLNESPQHIKTATLYRITVENSERIKVEKAGELEADDFLKEDYSIGHSDLEGIKAKLLSRFKGDYGLKEDPSLQKYGETGEVPPRYSRLYVFKVTFPGYAEFYFPEGEDYFVEDLYEKLRDSEELKDILPGSKAIWVDVTESKGSLIISLYVAT
;
A
#
# COMPACT_ATOMS: atom_id res chain seq x y z
N MET A 1 59.99 -11.71 12.52
CA MET A 1 58.66 -11.87 13.16
C MET A 1 58.49 -13.34 13.53
N SER A 2 58.36 -13.65 14.83
CA SER A 2 58.24 -15.02 15.35
C SER A 2 57.11 -15.78 14.64
N ARG A 3 57.28 -17.09 14.38
CA ARG A 3 56.24 -17.96 13.81
C ARG A 3 54.93 -17.89 14.62
N VAL A 4 55.05 -17.67 15.92
CA VAL A 4 53.93 -17.48 16.85
C VAL A 4 53.16 -16.19 16.54
N LEU A 5 53.85 -15.08 16.24
CA LEU A 5 53.21 -13.81 15.92
C LEU A 5 52.44 -13.87 14.58
N LYS A 6 52.95 -14.62 13.60
CA LYS A 6 52.24 -14.83 12.32
C LYS A 6 50.98 -15.67 12.49
N ALA A 7 51.04 -16.71 13.33
CA ALA A 7 49.87 -17.53 13.63
C ALA A 7 48.77 -16.73 14.36
N ILE A 8 49.15 -15.90 15.34
CA ILE A 8 48.21 -15.04 16.07
C ILE A 8 47.56 -14.02 15.12
N SER A 9 48.34 -13.41 14.22
CA SER A 9 47.83 -12.46 13.23
C SER A 9 46.82 -13.11 12.27
N LEU A 10 47.10 -14.33 11.78
CA LEU A 10 46.19 -15.08 10.92
C LEU A 10 44.87 -15.44 11.63
N ILE A 11 44.95 -15.83 12.91
CA ILE A 11 43.76 -16.12 13.73
C ILE A 11 42.93 -14.85 13.92
N LEU A 12 43.55 -13.70 14.20
CA LEU A 12 42.85 -12.42 14.34
C LEU A 12 42.16 -12.00 13.03
N VAL A 13 42.83 -12.14 11.89
CA VAL A 13 42.22 -11.83 10.59
C VAL A 13 41.04 -12.76 10.30
N ALA A 14 41.19 -14.06 10.54
CA ALA A 14 40.09 -15.01 10.38
C ALA A 14 38.91 -14.71 11.31
N LEU A 15 39.19 -14.28 12.54
CA LEU A 15 38.16 -13.89 13.51
C LEU A 15 37.41 -12.62 13.05
N VAL A 16 38.14 -11.61 12.55
CA VAL A 16 37.53 -10.37 12.02
C VAL A 16 36.68 -10.68 10.80
N VAL A 17 37.15 -11.52 9.88
CA VAL A 17 36.37 -11.94 8.70
C VAL A 17 35.12 -12.73 9.12
N PHE A 18 35.25 -13.65 10.07
CA PHE A 18 34.13 -14.41 10.60
C PHE A 18 33.06 -13.50 11.23
N VAL A 19 33.45 -12.56 12.10
CA VAL A 19 32.52 -11.60 12.72
C VAL A 19 31.86 -10.70 11.66
N SER A 20 32.62 -10.24 10.68
CA SER A 20 32.09 -9.37 9.62
C SER A 20 31.05 -10.09 8.76
N LEU A 21 31.34 -11.35 8.39
CA LEU A 21 30.40 -12.19 7.67
C LEU A 21 29.16 -12.51 8.50
N ASP A 22 29.34 -12.79 9.79
CA ASP A 22 28.23 -13.11 10.66
C ASP A 22 27.32 -11.90 10.95
N VAL A 23 27.87 -10.69 11.08
CA VAL A 23 27.09 -9.45 11.12
C VAL A 23 26.34 -9.22 9.81
N ALA A 24 27.01 -9.44 8.67
CA ALA A 24 26.41 -9.22 7.36
C ALA A 24 25.29 -10.22 7.01
N TYR A 25 25.40 -11.48 7.46
CA TYR A 25 24.50 -12.55 7.03
C TYR A 25 23.58 -13.10 8.14
N ASN A 26 23.94 -12.98 9.42
CA ASN A 26 23.17 -13.49 10.55
C ASN A 26 23.01 -12.46 11.69
N ASP A 27 23.14 -11.16 11.42
CA ASP A 27 23.01 -10.09 12.43
C ASP A 27 23.95 -10.26 13.65
N GLY A 28 25.07 -10.96 13.49
CA GLY A 28 26.01 -11.21 14.56
C GLY A 28 25.54 -12.27 15.57
N GLU A 29 24.48 -13.03 15.28
CA GLU A 29 23.93 -14.06 16.17
C GLU A 29 24.98 -15.12 16.56
N LEU A 30 25.77 -15.62 15.59
CA LEU A 30 26.77 -16.65 15.88
C LEU A 30 27.94 -16.07 16.69
N SER A 31 28.32 -14.82 16.42
CA SER A 31 29.37 -14.10 17.11
C SER A 31 29.00 -13.86 18.56
N ARG A 32 27.75 -13.43 18.82
CA ARG A 32 27.19 -13.30 20.17
C ARG A 32 27.13 -14.65 20.91
N ARG A 33 26.90 -15.75 20.18
CA ARG A 33 26.77 -17.10 20.76
C ARG A 33 28.11 -17.79 21.04
N TYR A 34 29.13 -17.54 20.22
CA TYR A 34 30.38 -18.32 20.25
C TYR A 34 31.63 -17.52 20.62
N LEU A 35 31.61 -16.18 20.61
CA LEU A 35 32.75 -15.38 21.07
C LEU A 35 32.66 -15.08 22.56
N PRO A 36 33.80 -15.06 23.28
CA PRO A 36 33.84 -14.68 24.68
C PRO A 36 33.24 -13.28 24.89
N GLN A 37 32.52 -13.07 26.00
CA GLN A 37 31.90 -11.78 26.39
C GLN A 37 32.85 -10.56 26.38
N VAL A 38 34.16 -10.78 26.26
CA VAL A 38 35.20 -9.75 26.09
C VAL A 38 35.11 -9.03 24.74
N PHE A 39 34.37 -9.58 23.75
CA PHE A 39 34.18 -9.01 22.41
C PHE A 39 32.77 -8.43 22.17
N ASN A 40 32.03 -8.08 23.23
CA ASN A 40 30.89 -7.17 23.08
C ASN A 40 31.44 -5.81 22.59
N LEU A 41 31.47 -5.61 21.28
CA LEU A 41 31.65 -4.30 20.68
C LEU A 41 30.59 -3.40 21.31
N SER A 42 31.02 -2.33 21.97
CA SER A 42 30.08 -1.36 22.49
C SER A 42 29.26 -0.81 21.32
N ARG A 43 28.01 -0.42 21.60
CA ARG A 43 27.13 0.22 20.61
C ARG A 43 27.80 1.42 19.91
N GLU A 44 28.78 2.04 20.57
CA GLU A 44 29.64 3.10 20.03
C GLU A 44 30.62 2.60 18.95
N ALA A 45 31.16 1.38 19.08
CA ALA A 45 32.05 0.78 18.09
C ALA A 45 31.28 0.30 16.85
N GLU A 46 30.07 -0.25 17.02
CA GLU A 46 29.15 -0.52 15.90
C GLU A 46 28.76 0.77 15.18
N ASN A 47 28.38 1.81 15.93
CA ASN A 47 28.06 3.11 15.35
C ASN A 47 29.26 3.71 14.59
N ALA A 48 30.48 3.63 15.13
CA ALA A 48 31.68 4.13 14.45
C ALA A 48 32.06 3.35 13.18
N ILE A 49 31.74 2.06 13.11
CA ILE A 49 31.91 1.24 11.90
C ILE A 49 30.83 1.60 10.87
N ARG A 50 29.58 1.78 11.32
CA ARG A 50 28.46 2.22 10.48
C ARG A 50 28.71 3.61 9.90
N GLU A 51 29.23 4.55 10.69
CA GLU A 51 29.63 5.91 10.28
C GLU A 51 30.75 5.85 9.22
N LYS A 52 31.78 5.01 9.44
CA LYS A 52 32.88 4.84 8.48
C LYS A 52 32.50 4.14 7.17
N ILE A 53 31.46 3.30 7.18
CA ILE A 53 30.92 2.66 5.98
C ILE A 53 29.96 3.61 5.27
N SER A 54 29.17 4.39 6.02
CA SER A 54 28.30 5.46 5.54
C SER A 54 29.09 6.56 4.83
N ASP A 55 30.27 6.92 5.33
CA ASP A 55 31.18 7.89 4.68
C ASP A 55 31.72 7.44 3.31
N LYS A 56 31.47 6.18 2.90
CA LYS A 56 31.93 5.61 1.62
C LYS A 56 30.83 5.32 0.59
N ILE A 57 29.54 5.44 0.97
CA ILE A 57 28.40 5.36 0.03
C ILE A 57 27.80 6.76 0.01
N THR A 58 28.17 7.56 -1.00
CA THR A 58 27.91 9.01 -1.02
C THR A 58 26.51 9.39 -1.52
N GLY A 59 25.53 8.47 -1.50
CA GLY A 59 24.16 8.73 -1.93
C GLY A 59 23.12 7.93 -1.14
N ASP A 60 21.89 8.43 -1.14
CA ASP A 60 20.76 7.78 -0.49
C ASP A 60 20.36 6.52 -1.28
N PRO A 61 20.36 5.32 -0.68
CA PRO A 61 20.05 4.08 -1.40
C PRO A 61 18.70 4.05 -2.11
N ILE A 62 17.69 4.76 -1.59
CA ILE A 62 16.36 4.83 -2.22
C ILE A 62 16.44 5.73 -3.46
N GLU A 63 17.06 6.90 -3.33
CA GLU A 63 17.28 7.83 -4.44
C GLU A 63 18.06 7.14 -5.58
N GLU A 64 19.19 6.52 -5.25
CA GLU A 64 20.04 5.81 -6.21
C GLU A 64 19.29 4.66 -6.92
N ALA A 65 18.52 3.86 -6.17
CA ALA A 65 17.76 2.75 -6.75
C ALA A 65 16.66 3.24 -7.69
N LEU A 66 15.87 4.23 -7.26
CA LEU A 66 14.81 4.81 -8.09
C LEU A 66 15.37 5.46 -9.35
N GLU A 67 16.40 6.31 -9.25
CA GLU A 67 17.01 6.93 -10.43
C GLU A 67 17.56 5.89 -11.39
N LYS A 68 18.25 4.86 -10.88
CA LYS A 68 18.82 3.78 -11.70
C LYS A 68 17.75 3.08 -12.52
N HIS A 69 16.65 2.64 -11.88
CA HIS A 69 15.62 1.85 -12.54
C HIS A 69 14.71 2.72 -13.42
N LEU A 70 14.30 3.89 -12.95
CA LEU A 70 13.41 4.79 -13.70
C LEU A 70 14.10 5.47 -14.90
N ASN A 71 15.44 5.62 -14.90
CA ASN A 71 16.17 6.07 -16.09
C ASN A 71 16.54 4.93 -17.06
N ASN A 72 16.33 3.66 -16.67
CA ASN A 72 16.62 2.55 -17.57
C ASN A 72 15.49 2.39 -18.59
N ARG A 73 15.67 2.97 -19.79
CA ARG A 73 14.67 2.89 -20.87
C ARG A 73 14.24 1.47 -21.21
N SER A 74 15.14 0.49 -21.13
CA SER A 74 14.80 -0.90 -21.44
C SER A 74 13.86 -1.50 -20.39
N GLU A 75 13.99 -1.12 -19.12
CA GLU A 75 13.10 -1.54 -18.04
C GLU A 75 11.75 -0.80 -18.13
N ILE A 76 11.79 0.53 -18.26
CA ILE A 76 10.58 1.38 -18.34
C ILE A 76 9.70 1.06 -19.55
N GLN A 77 10.27 0.63 -20.67
CA GLN A 77 9.48 0.20 -21.83
C GLN A 77 8.67 -1.09 -21.57
N THR A 78 9.08 -1.92 -20.60
CA THR A 78 8.36 -3.17 -20.32
C THR A 78 6.99 -2.97 -19.68
N VAL A 79 6.78 -1.85 -18.99
CA VAL A 79 5.48 -1.49 -18.40
C VAL A 79 4.59 -0.68 -19.36
N GLY A 80 5.01 -0.47 -20.61
CA GLY A 80 4.25 0.34 -21.57
C GLY A 80 2.86 -0.20 -21.86
N TYR A 81 2.67 -1.53 -21.82
CA TYR A 81 1.34 -2.14 -22.01
C TYR A 81 0.43 -1.88 -20.80
N LEU A 82 0.93 -2.06 -19.57
CA LEU A 82 0.19 -1.73 -18.34
C LEU A 82 -0.13 -0.23 -18.29
N ALA A 83 0.81 0.63 -18.68
CA ALA A 83 0.57 2.05 -18.73
C ALA A 83 -0.53 2.43 -19.74
N ALA A 84 -0.72 1.68 -20.83
CA ALA A 84 -1.82 1.91 -21.76
C ALA A 84 -3.14 1.35 -21.26
N GLU A 85 -3.11 0.18 -20.60
CA GLU A 85 -4.28 -0.54 -20.09
C GLU A 85 -4.88 0.12 -18.84
N LEU A 86 -4.03 0.52 -17.90
CA LEU A 86 -4.44 1.00 -16.57
C LEU A 86 -4.65 2.53 -16.52
N LYS A 87 -4.40 3.24 -17.62
CA LYS A 87 -4.50 4.71 -17.63
C LYS A 87 -5.95 5.15 -17.54
N GLY A 88 -6.26 5.81 -16.43
CA GLY A 88 -7.55 6.47 -16.23
C GLY A 88 -7.63 7.84 -16.91
N SER A 89 -8.78 8.48 -16.71
CA SER A 89 -9.05 9.86 -17.11
C SER A 89 -8.20 10.89 -16.36
N ASP A 90 -7.78 10.55 -15.13
CA ASP A 90 -6.86 11.32 -14.30
C ASP A 90 -5.86 10.40 -13.53
N ILE A 91 -4.98 11.02 -12.75
CA ILE A 91 -3.95 10.30 -11.97
C ILE A 91 -4.55 9.48 -10.81
N LEU A 92 -5.67 9.91 -10.25
CA LEU A 92 -6.31 9.21 -9.13
C LEU A 92 -6.96 7.92 -9.63
N GLU A 93 -7.68 7.96 -10.75
CA GLU A 93 -8.21 6.76 -11.41
C GLU A 93 -7.07 5.81 -11.81
N SER A 94 -5.98 6.37 -12.36
CA SER A 94 -4.81 5.57 -12.75
C SER A 94 -4.19 4.86 -11.55
N ALA A 95 -4.08 5.54 -10.40
CA ALA A 95 -3.56 4.94 -9.17
C ALA A 95 -4.47 3.80 -8.66
N TRP A 96 -5.78 3.99 -8.67
CA TRP A 96 -6.74 2.94 -8.33
C TRP A 96 -6.65 1.72 -9.26
N ASN A 97 -6.53 1.95 -10.56
CA ASN A 97 -6.33 0.87 -11.53
C ASN A 97 -5.04 0.09 -11.28
N ILE A 98 -3.95 0.80 -10.93
CA ILE A 98 -2.67 0.18 -10.58
C ILE A 98 -2.82 -0.68 -9.33
N LEU A 99 -3.44 -0.17 -8.25
CA LEU A 99 -3.63 -0.96 -7.03
C LEU A 99 -4.45 -2.22 -7.26
N ARG A 100 -5.54 -2.14 -8.02
CA ARG A 100 -6.34 -3.32 -8.37
C ARG A 100 -5.51 -4.35 -9.13
N TRP A 101 -4.74 -3.88 -10.11
CA TRP A 101 -3.87 -4.78 -10.87
C TRP A 101 -2.78 -5.40 -9.99
N GLU A 102 -2.11 -4.62 -9.13
CA GLU A 102 -1.07 -5.12 -8.23
C GLU A 102 -1.61 -6.15 -7.23
N ASP A 103 -2.78 -5.88 -6.63
CA ASP A 103 -3.49 -6.78 -5.69
C ASP A 103 -3.80 -8.14 -6.32
N GLU A 104 -4.24 -8.14 -7.58
CA GLU A 104 -4.61 -9.36 -8.31
C GLU A 104 -3.39 -10.15 -8.82
N HIS A 105 -2.26 -9.50 -9.12
CA HIS A 105 -1.16 -10.09 -9.88
C HIS A 105 0.11 -10.35 -9.07
N ILE A 106 0.31 -9.66 -7.93
CA ILE A 106 1.55 -9.74 -7.17
C ILE A 106 1.23 -9.95 -5.68
N SER A 107 1.74 -11.05 -5.11
CA SER A 107 1.66 -11.31 -3.68
C SER A 107 2.88 -10.79 -2.90
N TYR A 108 2.69 -10.40 -1.63
CA TYR A 108 3.82 -9.93 -0.82
C TYR A 108 4.82 -11.06 -0.49
N ASP A 109 6.11 -10.79 -0.65
CA ASP A 109 7.20 -11.71 -0.34
C ASP A 109 7.83 -11.43 1.03
N PHE A 110 7.18 -11.91 2.09
CA PHE A 110 7.65 -11.77 3.47
C PHE A 110 9.04 -12.38 3.75
N SER A 111 9.55 -13.24 2.85
CA SER A 111 10.83 -13.91 3.04
C SER A 111 12.02 -13.09 2.51
N ARG A 112 11.77 -12.12 1.63
CA ARG A 112 12.81 -11.36 0.96
C ARG A 112 13.12 -10.06 1.72
N ARG A 113 14.41 -9.76 1.84
CA ARG A 113 14.90 -8.49 2.39
C ARG A 113 15.70 -7.64 1.40
N GLU A 114 16.39 -8.29 0.47
CA GLU A 114 17.26 -7.63 -0.52
C GLU A 114 17.10 -8.29 -1.91
N PRO A 115 17.35 -7.56 -3.01
CA PRO A 115 17.59 -6.11 -3.04
C PRO A 115 16.32 -5.32 -2.67
N LEU A 116 16.49 -4.06 -2.23
CA LEU A 116 15.38 -3.12 -1.97
C LEU A 116 14.38 -3.07 -3.14
N MET A 117 14.90 -3.01 -4.37
CA MET A 117 14.12 -3.03 -5.61
C MET A 117 14.78 -3.98 -6.59
N ARG A 118 13.96 -4.79 -7.28
CA ARG A 118 14.42 -5.57 -8.43
C ARG A 118 14.21 -4.78 -9.73
N PRO A 119 14.93 -5.14 -10.81
CA PRO A 119 14.63 -4.63 -12.13
C PRO A 119 13.15 -4.84 -12.50
N ILE A 120 12.53 -3.84 -13.13
CA ILE A 120 11.09 -3.86 -13.47
C ILE A 120 10.68 -5.13 -14.24
N PRO A 121 11.43 -5.63 -15.25
CA PRO A 121 11.08 -6.85 -15.94
C PRO A 121 11.05 -8.07 -15.02
N GLN A 122 11.90 -8.10 -14.00
CA GLN A 122 11.91 -9.17 -13.01
C GLN A 122 10.70 -9.08 -12.09
N ILE A 123 10.30 -7.88 -11.68
CA ILE A 123 9.09 -7.66 -10.88
C ILE A 123 7.88 -8.20 -11.64
N LEU A 124 7.69 -7.83 -12.91
CA LEU A 124 6.57 -8.27 -13.74
C LEU A 124 6.49 -9.79 -13.94
N THR A 125 7.63 -10.48 -13.99
CA THR A 125 7.67 -11.94 -14.11
C THR A 125 7.60 -12.66 -12.76
N SER A 126 7.72 -11.92 -11.67
CA SER A 126 7.69 -12.47 -10.33
C SER A 126 6.30 -12.27 -9.77
N GLU A 127 5.55 -13.35 -9.56
CA GLU A 127 4.23 -13.34 -8.89
C GLU A 127 4.29 -12.85 -7.43
N ARG A 128 5.48 -12.42 -6.97
CA ARG A 128 5.74 -11.96 -5.61
C ARG A 128 6.69 -10.78 -5.57
N GLY A 129 6.52 -9.82 -4.64
CA GLY A 129 7.36 -8.63 -4.48
C GLY A 129 7.41 -8.12 -3.03
N ILE A 130 8.30 -7.16 -2.73
CA ILE A 130 8.28 -6.41 -1.44
C ILE A 130 7.94 -4.95 -1.69
N CYS A 131 7.73 -4.15 -0.63
CA CYS A 131 7.31 -2.74 -0.72
C CYS A 131 8.09 -1.88 -1.73
N GLY A 132 9.41 -2.08 -1.85
CA GLY A 132 10.22 -1.39 -2.86
C GLY A 132 9.95 -1.80 -4.30
N ASP A 133 9.59 -3.06 -4.57
CA ASP A 133 9.19 -3.50 -5.92
C ASP A 133 7.87 -2.85 -6.33
N TYR A 134 6.85 -2.87 -5.45
CA TYR A 134 5.56 -2.23 -5.72
C TYR A 134 5.73 -0.72 -5.95
N THR A 135 6.49 -0.05 -5.09
CA THR A 135 6.81 1.38 -5.25
C THR A 135 7.45 1.66 -6.62
N LEU A 136 8.48 0.88 -6.99
CA LEU A 136 9.17 1.06 -8.27
C LEU A 136 8.24 0.79 -9.46
N LEU A 137 7.44 -0.27 -9.39
CA LEU A 137 6.52 -0.66 -10.46
C LEU A 137 5.43 0.39 -10.66
N THR A 138 4.75 0.81 -9.59
CA THR A 138 3.75 1.88 -9.61
C THR A 138 4.33 3.16 -10.21
N LEU A 139 5.51 3.61 -9.74
CA LEU A 139 6.15 4.82 -10.27
C LEU A 139 6.52 4.68 -11.75
N ALA A 140 7.04 3.52 -12.16
CA ALA A 140 7.39 3.27 -13.56
C ALA A 140 6.17 3.32 -14.48
N ILE A 141 5.04 2.75 -14.05
CA ILE A 141 3.77 2.80 -14.78
C ILE A 141 3.29 4.25 -14.90
N LEU A 142 3.26 5.01 -13.80
CA LEU A 142 2.81 6.40 -13.79
C LEU A 142 3.70 7.32 -14.64
N VAL A 143 5.02 7.11 -14.61
CA VAL A 143 5.96 7.81 -15.49
C VAL A 143 5.64 7.51 -16.96
N GLN A 144 5.33 6.26 -17.32
CA GLN A 144 4.94 5.91 -18.69
C GLN A 144 3.60 6.48 -19.13
N MET A 145 2.70 6.74 -18.18
CA MET A 145 1.46 7.47 -18.45
C MET A 145 1.69 8.96 -18.71
N ASN A 146 2.94 9.44 -18.56
CA ASN A 146 3.41 10.83 -18.65
C ASN A 146 3.01 11.72 -17.45
N TYR A 147 2.85 11.14 -16.25
CA TYR A 147 2.76 11.93 -15.02
C TYR A 147 4.16 12.34 -14.56
N THR A 148 4.31 13.61 -14.13
CA THR A 148 5.63 14.23 -13.97
C THR A 148 5.95 14.73 -12.56
N GLU A 149 4.97 14.72 -11.65
CA GLU A 149 5.14 15.12 -10.25
C GLU A 149 4.67 13.98 -9.35
N LEU A 150 5.58 13.03 -9.16
CA LEU A 150 5.36 11.79 -8.42
C LEU A 150 6.26 11.75 -7.20
N TYR A 151 5.92 10.91 -6.23
CA TYR A 151 6.65 10.82 -4.98
C TYR A 151 6.85 9.36 -4.56
N ALA A 152 7.94 9.10 -3.87
CA ALA A 152 8.10 7.91 -3.04
C ALA A 152 8.15 8.34 -1.58
N MET A 153 7.60 7.54 -0.69
CA MET A 153 7.53 7.82 0.74
C MET A 153 8.15 6.68 1.52
N ALA A 154 9.26 6.96 2.20
CA ALA A 154 9.96 6.00 3.05
C ALA A 154 9.60 6.25 4.51
N ILE A 155 8.91 5.29 5.12
CA ILE A 155 8.34 5.38 6.46
C ILE A 155 9.22 4.64 7.46
N THR A 156 9.39 5.25 8.62
CA THR A 156 9.92 4.59 9.82
C THR A 156 8.83 4.54 10.89
N PHE A 157 8.88 3.49 11.71
CA PHE A 157 7.90 3.28 12.78
C PHE A 157 8.55 3.40 14.16
N ASN A 158 7.75 3.69 15.18
CA ASN A 158 8.23 3.73 16.56
C ASN A 158 8.54 2.32 17.11
N GLU A 159 7.77 1.32 16.66
CA GLU A 159 7.79 -0.04 17.20
C GLU A 159 8.63 -1.03 16.38
N SER A 160 9.17 -0.61 15.22
CA SER A 160 9.82 -1.50 14.27
C SER A 160 11.04 -0.85 13.61
N ASP A 161 12.14 -1.60 13.55
CA ASP A 161 13.33 -1.23 12.76
C ASP A 161 13.11 -1.50 11.26
N ALA A 162 12.16 -2.37 10.90
CA ALA A 162 11.73 -2.53 9.52
C ALA A 162 10.80 -1.37 9.14
N GLY A 163 11.25 -0.54 8.20
CA GLY A 163 10.45 0.54 7.60
C GLY A 163 9.53 0.06 6.48
N HIS A 164 8.87 1.01 5.82
CA HIS A 164 8.03 0.77 4.65
C HIS A 164 8.36 1.75 3.53
N LEU A 165 8.15 1.36 2.27
CA LEU A 165 8.35 2.22 1.11
C LEU A 165 7.13 2.11 0.21
N THR A 166 6.56 3.24 -0.16
CA THR A 166 5.34 3.30 -0.98
C THR A 166 5.41 4.43 -2.00
N ALA A 167 4.63 4.31 -3.08
CA ALA A 167 4.43 5.37 -4.04
C ALA A 167 3.38 6.36 -3.54
N VAL A 168 3.53 7.63 -3.92
CA VAL A 168 2.63 8.71 -3.54
C VAL A 168 2.37 9.59 -4.76
N ILE A 169 1.12 9.97 -4.94
CA ILE A 169 0.70 10.94 -5.97
C ILE A 169 0.26 12.25 -5.31
N ASN A 170 0.39 13.35 -6.04
CA ASN A 170 -0.25 14.61 -5.68
C ASN A 170 -1.55 14.74 -6.48
N TYR A 171 -2.68 14.82 -5.78
CA TYR A 171 -3.98 15.05 -6.38
C TYR A 171 -4.63 16.27 -5.73
N ASN A 172 -4.79 17.35 -6.50
CA ASN A 172 -5.35 18.63 -6.04
C ASN A 172 -4.67 19.20 -4.78
N GLY A 173 -3.35 19.02 -4.65
CA GLY A 173 -2.57 19.52 -3.52
C GLY A 173 -2.53 18.58 -2.31
N LYS A 174 -3.21 17.43 -2.36
CA LYS A 174 -3.15 16.39 -1.33
C LYS A 174 -2.21 15.26 -1.75
N PHE A 175 -1.48 14.71 -0.78
CA PHE A 175 -0.72 13.48 -0.98
C PHE A 175 -1.59 12.27 -0.75
N LEU A 176 -1.66 11.40 -1.76
CA LEU A 176 -2.39 10.14 -1.70
C LEU A 176 -1.40 8.98 -1.86
N VAL A 177 -1.52 8.00 -0.98
CA VAL A 177 -0.68 6.82 -0.88
C VAL A 177 -1.21 5.73 -1.80
N VAL A 178 -0.31 5.17 -2.61
CA VAL A 178 -0.58 4.11 -3.57
C VAL A 178 0.24 2.90 -3.13
N ASP A 179 -0.36 2.07 -2.27
CA ASP A 179 0.32 0.96 -1.60
C ASP A 179 -0.39 -0.40 -1.77
N GLN A 180 -0.03 -1.13 -2.83
CA GLN A 180 -0.28 -2.57 -3.06
C GLN A 180 -1.74 -3.03 -3.19
N HIS A 181 -2.62 -2.55 -2.33
CA HIS A 181 -3.99 -2.99 -2.18
C HIS A 181 -4.93 -1.79 -2.18
N PRO A 182 -6.06 -1.84 -2.90
CA PRO A 182 -7.08 -0.82 -2.77
C PRO A 182 -7.67 -0.78 -1.35
N PRO A 183 -8.09 0.40 -0.85
CA PRO A 183 -8.22 1.67 -1.58
C PRO A 183 -6.91 2.48 -1.66
N VAL A 184 -6.86 3.44 -2.61
CA VAL A 184 -5.94 4.59 -2.48
C VAL A 184 -6.34 5.35 -1.21
N MET A 185 -5.37 5.77 -0.40
CA MET A 185 -5.61 6.43 0.89
C MET A 185 -4.96 7.81 0.93
N ASP A 186 -5.55 8.80 1.60
CA ASP A 186 -4.78 9.97 2.02
C ASP A 186 -3.81 9.62 3.16
N ILE A 187 -2.89 10.53 3.49
CA ILE A 187 -1.88 10.26 4.53
C ILE A 187 -2.51 10.08 5.92
N GLY A 188 -3.60 10.77 6.27
CA GLY A 188 -4.29 10.59 7.55
C GLY A 188 -4.90 9.19 7.68
N SER A 189 -5.68 8.77 6.69
CA SER A 189 -6.19 7.40 6.56
C SER A 189 -5.07 6.35 6.63
N TYR A 190 -3.94 6.63 5.97
CA TYR A 190 -2.80 5.72 5.95
C TYR A 190 -2.11 5.58 7.32
N TYR A 191 -2.12 6.61 8.16
CA TYR A 191 -1.67 6.49 9.55
C TYR A 191 -2.57 5.53 10.35
N TRP A 192 -3.89 5.63 10.18
CA TRP A 192 -4.86 4.74 10.83
C TRP A 192 -4.77 3.30 10.33
N TYR A 193 -4.46 3.10 9.06
CA TYR A 193 -4.18 1.77 8.51
C TYR A 193 -3.08 1.05 9.31
N TRP A 194 -1.92 1.70 9.52
CA TRP A 194 -0.79 1.09 10.25
C TRP A 194 -1.01 0.96 11.76
N SER A 195 -1.70 1.92 12.38
CA SER A 195 -1.84 1.98 13.84
C SER A 195 -3.03 1.20 14.40
N VAL A 196 -4.11 1.07 13.63
CA VAL A 196 -5.38 0.46 14.10
C VAL A 196 -5.79 -0.71 13.22
N TYR A 197 -5.90 -0.53 11.91
CA TYR A 197 -6.51 -1.54 11.04
C TYR A 197 -5.75 -2.88 11.06
N ARG A 198 -4.42 -2.83 10.93
CA ARG A 198 -3.58 -4.04 10.97
C ARG A 198 -3.72 -4.81 12.28
N VAL A 199 -4.00 -4.13 13.39
CA VAL A 199 -4.23 -4.76 14.69
C VAL A 199 -5.60 -5.41 14.76
N GLU A 200 -6.64 -4.63 14.49
CA GLU A 200 -8.02 -5.07 14.69
C GLU A 200 -8.45 -6.15 13.70
N TYR A 201 -7.91 -6.12 12.48
CA TYR A 201 -8.41 -6.95 11.38
C TYR A 201 -7.38 -7.91 10.79
N LEU A 202 -6.07 -7.64 10.93
CA LEU A 202 -5.01 -8.54 10.43
C LEU A 202 -4.28 -9.29 11.56
N ASN A 203 -4.62 -9.02 12.83
CA ASN A 203 -3.98 -9.62 14.02
C ASN A 203 -2.46 -9.40 14.04
N GLU A 204 -2.03 -8.21 13.61
CA GLU A 204 -0.64 -7.75 13.65
C GLU A 204 -0.42 -6.76 14.80
N SER A 205 0.84 -6.42 15.08
CA SER A 205 1.16 -5.40 16.08
C SER A 205 0.93 -3.99 15.52
N PRO A 206 0.46 -3.03 16.33
CA PRO A 206 0.32 -1.64 15.90
C PRO A 206 1.68 -1.10 15.50
N GLN A 207 1.72 -0.34 14.41
CA GLN A 207 2.89 0.40 14.00
C GLN A 207 2.52 1.87 13.85
N HIS A 208 3.06 2.72 14.72
CA HIS A 208 2.86 4.15 14.65
C HIS A 208 3.96 4.75 13.80
N ILE A 209 3.55 5.49 12.76
CA ILE A 209 4.47 6.22 11.89
C ILE A 209 5.23 7.22 12.76
N LYS A 210 6.55 7.13 12.73
CA LYS A 210 7.45 8.05 13.42
C LYS A 210 7.79 9.23 12.52
N THR A 211 8.36 8.93 11.36
CA THR A 211 8.65 9.89 10.31
C THR A 211 8.49 9.24 8.94
N ALA A 212 8.22 10.07 7.94
CA ALA A 212 8.23 9.67 6.55
C ALA A 212 9.10 10.61 5.72
N THR A 213 10.09 10.08 5.00
CA THR A 213 10.90 10.86 4.05
C THR A 213 10.24 10.83 2.68
N LEU A 214 9.95 11.99 2.11
CA LEU A 214 9.44 12.13 0.76
C LEU A 214 10.59 12.32 -0.23
N TYR A 215 10.59 11.52 -1.29
CA TYR A 215 11.45 11.68 -2.46
C TYR A 215 10.57 12.13 -3.61
N ARG A 216 10.87 13.29 -4.22
CA ARG A 216 10.17 13.78 -5.39
C ARG A 216 10.83 13.23 -6.64
N ILE A 217 10.00 12.71 -7.54
CA ILE A 217 10.38 12.19 -8.84
C ILE A 217 9.88 13.18 -9.89
N THR A 218 10.80 13.71 -10.69
CA THR A 218 10.50 14.66 -11.77
C THR A 218 11.07 14.18 -13.10
N VAL A 219 10.37 14.50 -14.20
CA VAL A 219 10.84 14.25 -15.57
C VAL A 219 11.51 15.52 -16.11
N GLU A 220 12.83 15.56 -16.15
CA GLU A 220 13.61 16.64 -16.73
C GLU A 220 13.82 16.46 -18.24
N ASN A 221 13.74 17.58 -18.97
CA ASN A 221 13.96 17.63 -20.42
C ASN A 221 13.16 16.56 -21.21
N SER A 222 11.99 16.19 -20.68
CA SER A 222 11.09 15.18 -21.24
C SER A 222 11.67 13.76 -21.35
N GLU A 223 12.82 13.46 -20.74
CA GLU A 223 13.47 12.14 -20.89
C GLU A 223 14.24 11.64 -19.67
N ARG A 224 14.76 12.52 -18.81
CA ARG A 224 15.59 12.13 -17.67
C ARG A 224 14.77 12.16 -16.40
N ILE A 225 14.73 11.07 -15.66
CA ILE A 225 14.14 11.03 -14.34
C ILE A 225 15.15 11.56 -13.33
N LYS A 226 14.74 12.52 -12.51
CA LYS A 226 15.48 12.99 -11.34
C LYS A 226 14.70 12.62 -10.09
N VAL A 227 15.40 12.07 -9.11
CA VAL A 227 14.85 11.80 -7.78
C VAL A 227 15.60 12.68 -6.78
N GLU A 228 14.88 13.35 -5.90
CA GLU A 228 15.49 14.18 -4.87
C GLU A 228 14.68 14.12 -3.58
N LYS A 229 15.36 14.12 -2.42
CA LYS A 229 14.68 14.29 -1.14
C LYS A 229 13.95 15.63 -1.09
N ALA A 230 12.63 15.57 -0.94
CA ALA A 230 11.73 16.73 -0.97
C ALA A 230 11.40 17.27 0.42
N GLY A 231 11.38 16.40 1.44
CA GLY A 231 11.05 16.76 2.80
C GLY A 231 10.88 15.56 3.71
N GLU A 232 10.56 15.83 4.96
CA GLU A 232 10.15 14.84 5.95
C GLU A 232 8.81 15.26 6.54
N LEU A 233 7.98 14.26 6.83
CA LEU A 233 6.72 14.39 7.54
C LEU A 233 6.83 13.70 8.89
N GLU A 234 6.26 14.29 9.92
CA GLU A 234 6.10 13.67 11.24
C GLU A 234 4.67 13.15 11.42
N ALA A 235 4.42 12.36 12.47
CA ALA A 235 3.09 11.82 12.78
C ALA A 235 2.00 12.91 12.81
N ASP A 236 2.30 14.08 13.36
CA ASP A 236 1.37 15.22 13.44
C ASP A 236 0.97 15.75 12.06
N ASP A 237 1.79 15.57 11.02
CA ASP A 237 1.45 16.00 9.67
C ASP A 237 0.45 15.04 9.00
N PHE A 238 0.54 13.74 9.31
CA PHE A 238 -0.45 12.75 8.87
C PHE A 238 -1.80 13.03 9.52
N LEU A 239 -1.81 13.20 10.84
CA LEU A 239 -3.05 13.38 11.62
C LEU A 239 -3.77 14.71 11.34
N LYS A 240 -3.09 15.71 10.75
CA LYS A 240 -3.75 16.96 10.31
C LYS A 240 -4.62 16.79 9.08
N GLU A 241 -4.30 15.81 8.24
CA GLU A 241 -5.05 15.50 7.01
C GLU A 241 -6.14 14.45 7.25
N ASP A 242 -6.26 13.94 8.48
CA ASP A 242 -7.25 12.94 8.85
C ASP A 242 -8.69 13.43 8.61
N TYR A 243 -9.52 12.53 8.11
CA TYR A 243 -10.91 12.80 7.77
C TYR A 243 -11.82 11.73 8.35
N SER A 244 -12.74 12.14 9.22
CA SER A 244 -13.77 11.25 9.75
C SER A 244 -15.02 11.29 8.87
N ILE A 245 -15.41 10.14 8.33
CA ILE A 245 -16.61 10.01 7.50
C ILE A 245 -17.87 10.48 8.25
N GLY A 246 -18.63 11.37 7.61
CA GLY A 246 -19.85 11.94 8.14
C GLY A 246 -21.12 11.30 7.58
N HIS A 247 -22.26 11.68 8.16
CA HIS A 247 -23.57 11.20 7.69
C HIS A 247 -23.87 11.59 6.24
N SER A 248 -23.43 12.78 5.79
CA SER A 248 -23.57 13.22 4.40
C SER A 248 -22.86 12.29 3.43
N ASP A 249 -21.69 11.80 3.81
CA ASP A 249 -20.82 10.99 2.97
C ASP A 249 -21.38 9.57 2.86
N LEU A 250 -21.88 9.03 3.98
CA LEU A 250 -22.59 7.74 3.99
C LEU A 250 -23.82 7.78 3.07
N GLU A 251 -24.61 8.85 3.11
CA GLU A 251 -25.74 9.01 2.18
C GLU A 251 -25.28 9.21 0.73
N GLY A 252 -24.14 9.87 0.50
CA GLY A 252 -23.49 10.00 -0.81
C GLY A 252 -23.09 8.64 -1.40
N ILE A 253 -22.35 7.84 -0.63
CA ILE A 253 -21.95 6.47 -0.97
C ILE A 253 -23.18 5.62 -1.29
N LYS A 254 -24.19 5.64 -0.41
CA LYS A 254 -25.46 4.93 -0.61
C LYS A 254 -26.14 5.32 -1.92
N ALA A 255 -26.29 6.61 -2.20
CA ALA A 255 -26.94 7.10 -3.40
C ALA A 255 -26.19 6.67 -4.68
N LYS A 256 -24.85 6.73 -4.65
CA LYS A 256 -24.01 6.32 -5.78
C LYS A 256 -24.05 4.81 -6.01
N LEU A 257 -23.89 3.99 -4.96
CA LEU A 257 -24.04 2.53 -5.06
C LEU A 257 -25.41 2.14 -5.63
N LEU A 258 -26.48 2.72 -5.09
CA LEU A 258 -27.83 2.49 -5.56
C LEU A 258 -27.99 2.88 -7.03
N SER A 259 -27.42 4.02 -7.44
CA SER A 259 -27.41 4.44 -8.84
C SER A 259 -26.68 3.46 -9.75
N ARG A 260 -25.52 2.93 -9.35
CA ARG A 260 -24.75 1.95 -10.13
C ARG A 260 -25.55 0.66 -10.34
N PHE A 261 -26.08 0.07 -9.26
CA PHE A 261 -26.90 -1.14 -9.38
C PHE A 261 -28.16 -0.95 -10.23
N LYS A 262 -28.83 0.21 -10.12
CA LYS A 262 -30.00 0.53 -10.96
C LYS A 262 -29.62 0.63 -12.44
N GLY A 263 -28.49 1.25 -12.74
CA GLY A 263 -27.98 1.41 -14.10
C GLY A 263 -27.66 0.07 -14.76
N ASP A 264 -26.87 -0.76 -14.08
CA ASP A 264 -26.31 -1.98 -14.66
C ASP A 264 -27.35 -3.11 -14.78
N TYR A 265 -28.32 -3.16 -13.87
CA TYR A 265 -29.31 -4.24 -13.79
C TYR A 265 -30.76 -3.80 -14.08
N GLY A 266 -31.00 -2.51 -14.36
CA GLY A 266 -32.34 -1.99 -14.66
C GLY A 266 -33.32 -2.06 -13.47
N LEU A 267 -32.79 -2.04 -12.24
CA LEU A 267 -33.57 -2.21 -11.02
C LEU A 267 -34.37 -0.95 -10.65
N LYS A 268 -35.52 -1.15 -10.01
CA LYS A 268 -36.30 -0.05 -9.41
C LYS A 268 -35.92 0.15 -7.95
N GLU A 269 -35.79 1.40 -7.57
CA GLU A 269 -35.57 1.76 -6.17
C GLU A 269 -36.83 1.52 -5.35
N ASP A 270 -36.70 0.84 -4.21
CA ASP A 270 -37.81 0.56 -3.31
C ASP A 270 -37.38 0.62 -1.83
N PRO A 271 -37.45 1.81 -1.19
CA PRO A 271 -37.02 1.99 0.19
C PRO A 271 -37.77 1.12 1.20
N SER A 272 -38.96 0.62 0.85
CA SER A 272 -39.72 -0.23 1.76
C SER A 272 -39.08 -1.60 1.96
N LEU A 273 -38.19 -2.05 1.05
CA LEU A 273 -37.51 -3.34 1.16
C LEU A 273 -36.72 -3.48 2.47
N GLN A 274 -36.15 -2.39 3.00
CA GLN A 274 -35.43 -2.39 4.28
C GLN A 274 -36.30 -2.92 5.41
N LYS A 275 -37.50 -2.34 5.58
CA LYS A 275 -38.46 -2.73 6.60
C LYS A 275 -38.84 -4.21 6.50
N TYR A 276 -39.08 -4.71 5.28
CA TYR A 276 -39.43 -6.12 5.07
C TYR A 276 -38.23 -7.06 5.31
N GLY A 277 -37.02 -6.61 4.98
CA GLY A 277 -35.80 -7.35 5.24
C GLY A 277 -35.51 -7.51 6.74
N GLU A 278 -35.83 -6.51 7.56
CA GLU A 278 -35.72 -6.57 9.02
C GLU A 278 -36.71 -7.55 9.66
N THR A 279 -37.89 -7.72 9.07
CA THR A 279 -38.92 -8.65 9.58
C THR A 279 -38.85 -10.05 8.97
N GLY A 280 -38.01 -10.25 7.94
CA GLY A 280 -37.95 -11.51 7.17
C GLY A 280 -39.20 -11.76 6.32
N GLU A 281 -40.00 -10.72 6.06
CA GLU A 281 -41.21 -10.81 5.23
C GLU A 281 -40.89 -10.45 3.77
N VAL A 282 -41.76 -10.86 2.84
CA VAL A 282 -41.66 -10.46 1.42
C VAL A 282 -42.77 -9.46 1.11
N PRO A 283 -42.46 -8.29 0.51
CA PRO A 283 -43.48 -7.34 0.11
C PRO A 283 -44.45 -8.00 -0.90
N PRO A 284 -45.79 -7.79 -0.81
CA PRO A 284 -46.77 -8.53 -1.61
C PRO A 284 -46.62 -8.45 -3.14
N ARG A 285 -45.85 -7.47 -3.64
CA ARG A 285 -45.59 -7.25 -5.08
C ARG A 285 -44.38 -8.03 -5.62
N TYR A 286 -43.62 -8.67 -4.74
CA TYR A 286 -42.46 -9.47 -5.10
C TYR A 286 -42.67 -10.92 -4.68
N SER A 287 -41.97 -11.81 -5.38
CA SER A 287 -42.01 -13.25 -5.09
C SER A 287 -40.99 -13.65 -4.03
N ARG A 288 -39.85 -12.94 -3.96
CA ARG A 288 -38.78 -13.16 -2.99
C ARG A 288 -38.11 -11.83 -2.62
N LEU A 289 -37.52 -11.82 -1.42
CA LEU A 289 -36.63 -10.77 -0.94
C LEU A 289 -35.33 -11.42 -0.46
N TYR A 290 -34.21 -10.89 -0.94
CA TYR A 290 -32.87 -11.25 -0.55
C TYR A 290 -32.27 -10.08 0.24
N VAL A 291 -31.66 -10.39 1.38
CA VAL A 291 -30.94 -9.42 2.21
C VAL A 291 -29.50 -9.88 2.29
N PHE A 292 -28.61 -9.07 1.75
CA PHE A 292 -27.18 -9.31 1.76
C PHE A 292 -26.49 -8.23 2.57
N LYS A 293 -25.69 -8.60 3.56
CA LYS A 293 -25.02 -7.67 4.46
C LYS A 293 -23.54 -7.97 4.47
N VAL A 294 -22.73 -6.99 4.07
CA VAL A 294 -21.27 -7.08 4.03
C VAL A 294 -20.67 -6.02 4.94
N THR A 295 -19.63 -6.43 5.66
CA THR A 295 -18.78 -5.52 6.41
C THR A 295 -17.49 -5.36 5.63
N PHE A 296 -17.11 -4.11 5.36
CA PHE A 296 -15.82 -3.69 4.83
C PHE A 296 -14.99 -3.14 5.99
N PRO A 297 -14.11 -3.97 6.58
CA PRO A 297 -13.37 -3.57 7.77
C PRO A 297 -12.44 -2.40 7.48
N GLY A 298 -12.39 -1.39 8.36
CA GLY A 298 -11.51 -0.21 8.20
C GLY A 298 -11.90 0.80 7.12
N TYR A 299 -12.83 0.46 6.21
CA TYR A 299 -13.16 1.31 5.06
C TYR A 299 -13.76 2.67 5.46
N ALA A 300 -14.30 2.82 6.66
CA ALA A 300 -14.78 4.12 7.11
C ALA A 300 -13.62 5.08 7.42
N GLU A 301 -12.48 4.54 7.88
CA GLU A 301 -11.25 5.29 8.17
C GLU A 301 -10.43 5.55 6.90
N PHE A 302 -10.65 4.78 5.83
CA PHE A 302 -9.97 4.95 4.55
C PHE A 302 -10.67 5.95 3.61
N TYR A 303 -11.85 6.44 4.00
CA TYR A 303 -12.64 7.33 3.17
C TYR A 303 -12.06 8.74 3.18
N PHE A 304 -11.94 9.32 1.98
CA PHE A 304 -11.67 10.73 1.81
C PHE A 304 -12.58 11.33 0.71
N PRO A 305 -13.13 12.54 0.90
CA PRO A 305 -14.17 13.09 0.02
C PRO A 305 -13.77 13.21 -1.45
N GLU A 306 -12.53 13.62 -1.73
CA GLU A 306 -12.06 13.85 -3.10
C GLU A 306 -11.96 12.57 -3.93
N GLY A 307 -11.94 11.40 -3.28
CA GLY A 307 -11.86 10.09 -3.92
C GLY A 307 -13.17 9.31 -3.93
N GLU A 308 -14.28 9.91 -3.51
CA GLU A 308 -15.54 9.19 -3.28
C GLU A 308 -16.00 8.38 -4.51
N ASP A 309 -15.86 8.91 -5.72
CA ASP A 309 -16.30 8.19 -6.93
C ASP A 309 -15.55 6.86 -7.13
N TYR A 310 -14.22 6.89 -6.99
CA TYR A 310 -13.38 5.69 -7.12
C TYR A 310 -13.54 4.74 -5.94
N PHE A 311 -13.71 5.29 -4.73
CA PHE A 311 -14.00 4.52 -3.52
C PHE A 311 -15.33 3.77 -3.62
N VAL A 312 -16.38 4.42 -4.14
CA VAL A 312 -17.67 3.79 -4.36
C VAL A 312 -17.59 2.74 -5.48
N GLU A 313 -16.80 2.98 -6.53
CA GLU A 313 -16.63 2.00 -7.59
C GLU A 313 -15.96 0.71 -7.09
N ASP A 314 -14.93 0.83 -6.26
CA ASP A 314 -14.29 -0.33 -5.63
C ASP A 314 -15.26 -1.14 -4.75
N LEU A 315 -16.06 -0.45 -3.92
CA LEU A 315 -17.13 -1.09 -3.15
C LEU A 315 -18.16 -1.77 -4.06
N TYR A 316 -18.54 -1.10 -5.16
CA TYR A 316 -19.51 -1.63 -6.11
C TYR A 316 -19.01 -2.92 -6.77
N GLU A 317 -17.78 -2.95 -7.26
CA GLU A 317 -17.19 -4.13 -7.90
C GLU A 317 -17.09 -5.30 -6.91
N LYS A 318 -16.60 -5.05 -5.69
CA LYS A 318 -16.51 -6.06 -4.63
C LYS A 318 -17.88 -6.66 -4.27
N LEU A 319 -18.92 -5.85 -4.25
CA LEU A 319 -20.29 -6.32 -4.04
C LEU A 319 -20.80 -7.09 -5.26
N ARG A 320 -20.69 -6.51 -6.46
CA ARG A 320 -21.17 -7.08 -7.73
C ARG A 320 -20.60 -8.47 -7.99
N ASP A 321 -19.31 -8.62 -7.72
CA ASP A 321 -18.56 -9.84 -8.01
C ASP A 321 -18.65 -10.88 -6.87
N SER A 322 -19.45 -10.60 -5.82
CA SER A 322 -19.74 -11.60 -4.80
C SER A 322 -20.55 -12.77 -5.38
N GLU A 323 -20.14 -13.99 -5.03
CA GLU A 323 -20.81 -15.22 -5.48
C GLU A 323 -22.29 -15.25 -5.06
N GLU A 324 -22.66 -14.62 -3.94
CA GLU A 324 -24.06 -14.56 -3.50
C GLU A 324 -24.94 -13.69 -4.38
N LEU A 325 -24.41 -12.62 -4.98
CA LEU A 325 -25.21 -11.65 -5.73
C LEU A 325 -25.24 -11.92 -7.24
N LYS A 326 -24.22 -12.59 -7.77
CA LYS A 326 -24.01 -12.83 -9.20
C LYS A 326 -25.24 -13.44 -9.90
N ASP A 327 -25.91 -14.38 -9.25
CA ASP A 327 -27.10 -15.05 -9.78
C ASP A 327 -28.42 -14.34 -9.42
N ILE A 328 -28.41 -13.45 -8.43
CA ILE A 328 -29.60 -12.75 -7.92
C ILE A 328 -29.88 -11.50 -8.74
N LEU A 329 -28.86 -10.66 -8.93
CA LEU A 329 -29.01 -9.33 -9.53
C LEU A 329 -29.62 -9.36 -10.95
N PRO A 330 -29.23 -10.27 -11.88
CA PRO A 330 -29.79 -10.29 -13.24
C PRO A 330 -31.30 -10.59 -13.31
N GLY A 331 -31.84 -11.32 -12.33
CA GLY A 331 -33.26 -11.70 -12.27
C GLY A 331 -34.13 -10.76 -11.43
N SER A 332 -33.54 -9.70 -10.88
CA SER A 332 -34.18 -8.85 -9.88
C SER A 332 -34.96 -7.70 -10.50
N LYS A 333 -35.94 -7.18 -9.74
CA LYS A 333 -36.84 -6.09 -10.17
C LYS A 333 -36.65 -4.83 -9.36
N ALA A 334 -36.26 -4.97 -8.09
CA ALA A 334 -36.12 -3.85 -7.19
C ALA A 334 -34.93 -4.00 -6.25
N ILE A 335 -34.41 -2.86 -5.81
CA ILE A 335 -33.27 -2.77 -4.91
C ILE A 335 -33.44 -1.63 -3.90
N TRP A 336 -32.85 -1.82 -2.73
CA TRP A 336 -32.51 -0.77 -1.78
C TRP A 336 -31.10 -1.02 -1.22
N VAL A 337 -30.40 0.07 -0.92
CA VAL A 337 -29.06 0.04 -0.33
C VAL A 337 -29.11 0.83 0.97
N ASP A 338 -28.52 0.27 2.01
CA ASP A 338 -28.25 0.96 3.27
C ASP A 338 -26.74 0.91 3.55
N VAL A 339 -26.19 2.02 4.02
CA VAL A 339 -24.76 2.18 4.32
C VAL A 339 -24.65 2.79 5.71
N THR A 340 -23.96 2.09 6.59
CA THR A 340 -23.75 2.52 7.98
C THR A 340 -22.29 2.35 8.37
N GLU A 341 -21.84 3.11 9.35
CA GLU A 341 -20.52 2.97 9.96
C GLU A 341 -20.65 2.31 11.33
N SER A 342 -19.69 1.46 11.68
CA SER A 342 -19.53 0.96 13.04
C SER A 342 -18.08 0.54 13.30
N LYS A 343 -17.43 1.23 14.23
CA LYS A 343 -16.04 0.97 14.67
C LYS A 343 -15.05 1.04 13.50
N GLY A 344 -15.13 2.09 12.70
CA GLY A 344 -14.24 2.30 11.56
C GLY A 344 -14.53 1.37 10.37
N SER A 345 -15.50 0.47 10.48
CA SER A 345 -15.95 -0.38 9.37
C SER A 345 -17.15 0.22 8.66
N LEU A 346 -17.19 0.11 7.33
CA LEU A 346 -18.41 0.33 6.57
C LEU A 346 -19.23 -0.95 6.52
N ILE A 347 -20.52 -0.83 6.79
CA ILE A 347 -21.49 -1.92 6.72
C ILE A 347 -22.49 -1.58 5.63
N ILE A 348 -22.51 -2.39 4.58
CA ILE A 348 -23.40 -2.22 3.43
C ILE A 348 -24.43 -3.33 3.45
N SER A 349 -25.71 -2.94 3.44
CA SER A 349 -26.83 -3.87 3.32
C SER A 349 -27.54 -3.66 1.99
N LEU A 350 -27.59 -4.70 1.17
CA LEU A 350 -28.32 -4.74 -0.10
C LEU A 350 -29.60 -5.54 0.08
N TYR A 351 -30.72 -4.92 -0.27
CA TYR A 351 -32.03 -5.54 -0.26
C TYR A 351 -32.50 -5.67 -1.70
N VAL A 352 -32.66 -6.91 -2.19
CA VAL A 352 -32.93 -7.17 -3.60
C VAL A 352 -34.17 -8.05 -3.74
N ALA A 353 -35.13 -7.67 -4.59
CA ALA A 353 -36.40 -8.37 -4.74
C ALA A 353 -36.70 -8.79 -6.19
N THR A 354 -37.33 -9.96 -6.37
CA THR A 354 -37.62 -10.59 -7.68
C THR A 354 -39.11 -10.73 -7.99
#